data_AF-A0AAV8TVJ3-F1
#
_entry.id   AF-A0AAV8TVJ3-F1
#
_cell.length_a   1.000
_cell.length_b   1.000
_cell.length_c   1.000
_cell.angle_alpha   90.00
_cell.angle_beta   90.00
_cell.angle_gamma   90.00
#
_symmetry.space_group_name_H-M   'P 1'
#
loop_
_entity.id
_entity.type
_entity.pdbx_description
1 polymer ?
#
loop_
_entity_poly.entity_id
_entity_poly.type
_entity_poly.pdbx_seq_one_letter_code
_entity_poly.pdbx_strand_id
1 'polypeptide(L)'
;METASMLLHSKTIPFGFTITNNSIEGRGKFSAGHFNKHFQFHLPNAKFLSHSNTPPSSLLSRNNIASLPKRSQILPPLGCSYSGSTSTDSSRNHPLLKVFKDLSFKRLGDTLLRLTPIDVIKWSGFLSVAIAATKWTVNFLLNPFFWMYFSWSWLFWPWFVAISLAVYGIYCFYKHSLGEASIFEQVAVVTSLFTWLTLVPPAHFNGYLEGWPFVFFLVYHYFFFFNVSVRRRLYGDYFARSHDPKWDLNPPKWYRILFCVGVMVGHWLAAFEGPELHLIPGGWSNVGIWTLIAATLLVQYNSTFYLAKYSEKVIVPTAVVQFGPYRWVRHPIYSSTMFLFATYFAALRAPLSLLFVMLVCLIYYAQKSKMEEAMLIETFGEKYLEYMNRVRYKFIPFFY
;
A
#
# COMPACT_ATOMS: atom_id res chain seq x y z
N MET A 1 -19.79 -8.04 -32.24
CA MET A 1 -20.27 -6.66 -31.96
C MET A 1 -21.51 -6.76 -31.06
N GLU A 2 -21.45 -7.10 -29.78
CA GLU A 2 -20.39 -6.89 -28.78
C GLU A 2 -19.89 -5.44 -28.72
N THR A 3 -20.42 -4.67 -27.76
CA THR A 3 -19.67 -3.96 -26.69
C THR A 3 -20.69 -3.18 -25.85
N ALA A 4 -21.40 -3.86 -24.94
CA ALA A 4 -22.36 -3.24 -24.02
C ALA A 4 -22.51 -4.01 -22.69
N SER A 5 -21.41 -4.54 -22.14
CA SER A 5 -21.44 -5.38 -20.93
C SER A 5 -20.11 -5.43 -20.17
N MET A 6 -19.54 -4.27 -19.81
CA MET A 6 -18.33 -4.19 -18.96
C MET A 6 -18.35 -3.02 -17.96
N LEU A 7 -19.44 -2.82 -17.21
CA LEU A 7 -19.50 -1.89 -16.07
C LEU A 7 -20.42 -2.38 -14.93
N LEU A 8 -20.39 -3.68 -14.59
CA LEU A 8 -21.07 -4.19 -13.40
C LEU A 8 -20.18 -5.14 -12.60
N HIS A 9 -20.20 -4.95 -11.28
CA HIS A 9 -19.56 -5.78 -10.24
C HIS A 9 -18.01 -5.75 -10.14
N SER A 10 -17.49 -4.63 -9.61
CA SER A 10 -16.40 -4.68 -8.61
C SER A 10 -16.99 -4.41 -7.22
N LYS A 11 -17.50 -5.44 -6.54
CA LYS A 11 -17.93 -5.32 -5.13
C LYS A 11 -16.69 -5.30 -4.24
N THR A 12 -16.11 -4.13 -4.04
CA THR A 12 -14.95 -3.93 -3.16
C THR A 12 -15.34 -4.22 -1.72
N ILE A 13 -14.74 -5.25 -1.13
CA ILE A 13 -14.89 -5.55 0.29
C ILE A 13 -14.04 -4.54 1.08
N PRO A 14 -14.60 -3.85 2.10
CA PRO A 14 -13.87 -2.84 2.85
C PRO A 14 -12.81 -3.44 3.79
N PHE A 15 -11.78 -2.66 4.11
CA PHE A 15 -10.88 -2.93 5.23
C PHE A 15 -11.65 -2.71 6.55
N GLY A 16 -12.30 -3.77 7.03
CA GLY A 16 -13.25 -3.68 8.14
C GLY A 16 -12.63 -3.38 9.50
N PHE A 17 -12.84 -2.16 10.01
CA PHE A 17 -12.93 -1.91 11.45
C PHE A 17 -14.37 -2.13 11.90
N THR A 18 -14.71 -3.35 12.34
CA THR A 18 -16.08 -3.65 12.80
C THR A 18 -16.36 -2.97 14.14
N ILE A 19 -17.11 -1.87 14.10
CA ILE A 19 -17.74 -1.25 15.26
C ILE A 19 -19.17 -1.83 15.36
N THR A 20 -19.29 -2.96 16.06
CA THR A 20 -20.58 -3.42 16.56
C THR A 20 -20.99 -2.56 17.76
N ASN A 21 -21.93 -1.65 17.53
CA ASN A 21 -22.67 -0.99 18.60
C ASN A 21 -23.70 -1.98 19.17
N ASN A 22 -23.54 -2.36 20.45
CA ASN A 22 -24.63 -3.04 21.17
C ASN A 22 -25.65 -1.99 21.60
N SER A 23 -26.70 -1.80 20.79
CA SER A 23 -27.92 -1.11 21.24
C SER A 23 -28.65 -2.00 22.25
N ILE A 24 -28.81 -1.49 23.47
CA ILE A 24 -29.53 -2.15 24.56
C ILE A 24 -31.02 -2.07 24.31
N GLU A 25 -31.71 -3.21 24.21
CA GLU A 25 -33.16 -3.29 24.36
C GLU A 25 -33.59 -4.68 24.87
N GLY A 26 -34.58 -4.72 25.77
CA GLY A 26 -35.40 -5.93 25.99
C GLY A 26 -35.08 -6.85 27.16
N ARG A 27 -35.67 -6.54 28.33
CA ARG A 27 -36.15 -7.47 29.38
C ARG A 27 -35.18 -8.50 29.98
N GLY A 28 -34.83 -8.27 31.25
CA GLY A 28 -34.43 -9.36 32.14
C GLY A 28 -35.63 -10.23 32.58
N LYS A 29 -35.41 -11.55 32.67
CA LYS A 29 -36.07 -12.48 33.61
C LYS A 29 -35.29 -13.80 33.67
N PHE A 30 -34.90 -14.16 34.89
CA PHE A 30 -34.54 -15.49 35.42
C PHE A 30 -34.45 -16.71 34.47
N SER A 31 -33.35 -17.45 34.56
CA SER A 31 -33.34 -18.71 35.34
C SER A 31 -31.92 -19.27 35.51
N ALA A 32 -31.65 -19.94 36.62
CA ALA A 32 -30.45 -20.74 36.83
C ALA A 32 -30.77 -22.24 36.64
N GLY A 33 -29.88 -22.99 35.99
CA GLY A 33 -30.05 -24.42 35.71
C GLY A 33 -28.72 -25.16 35.77
N HIS A 34 -28.66 -26.20 36.59
CA HIS A 34 -27.44 -26.89 37.01
C HIS A 34 -27.29 -28.27 36.30
N PHE A 35 -26.19 -28.99 36.57
CA PHE A 35 -25.99 -30.44 36.39
C PHE A 35 -25.49 -31.01 35.01
N ASN A 36 -24.17 -31.23 34.97
CA ASN A 36 -23.50 -32.56 35.07
C ASN A 36 -23.14 -33.45 33.84
N LYS A 37 -21.90 -33.96 33.95
CA LYS A 37 -21.38 -35.33 33.69
C LYS A 37 -21.32 -35.96 32.28
N HIS A 38 -20.06 -36.26 31.92
CA HIS A 38 -19.54 -37.55 31.43
C HIS A 38 -20.30 -38.35 30.37
N PHE A 39 -19.63 -38.62 29.24
CA PHE A 39 -19.49 -39.98 28.73
C PHE A 39 -18.12 -40.17 28.04
N GLN A 40 -17.37 -41.19 28.45
CA GLN A 40 -16.30 -41.80 27.64
C GLN A 40 -16.94 -42.91 26.78
N PHE A 41 -16.43 -43.18 25.59
CA PHE A 41 -16.50 -44.55 25.04
C PHE A 41 -15.29 -44.89 24.17
N HIS A 42 -15.00 -46.20 24.12
CA HIS A 42 -13.76 -46.77 23.61
C HIS A 42 -13.68 -46.95 22.09
N LEU A 43 -12.44 -47.08 21.62
CA LEU A 43 -12.03 -47.58 20.29
C LEU A 43 -12.57 -49.01 20.02
N PRO A 44 -12.55 -49.49 18.76
CA PRO A 44 -11.44 -50.40 18.42
C PRO A 44 -10.86 -50.29 16.99
N ASN A 45 -9.65 -50.84 16.87
CA ASN A 45 -8.83 -51.04 15.67
C ASN A 45 -9.51 -51.74 14.49
N ALA A 46 -9.02 -51.43 13.28
CA ALA A 46 -8.82 -52.41 12.22
C ALA A 46 -7.49 -52.16 11.49
N LYS A 47 -6.56 -53.12 11.54
CA LYS A 47 -5.42 -53.23 10.62
C LYS A 47 -5.83 -54.16 9.49
N PHE A 48 -5.37 -53.94 8.24
CA PHE A 48 -4.60 -54.96 7.50
C PHE A 48 -4.04 -54.49 6.13
N LEU A 49 -2.90 -55.12 5.78
CA LEU A 49 -2.32 -55.39 4.45
C LEU A 49 -1.78 -54.24 3.58
N SER A 50 -0.45 -54.16 3.60
CA SER A 50 0.43 -53.76 2.51
C SER A 50 0.35 -54.69 1.28
N HIS A 51 0.62 -54.15 0.09
CA HIS A 51 1.43 -54.88 -0.90
C HIS A 51 2.17 -53.92 -1.83
N SER A 52 3.42 -54.28 -2.17
CA SER A 52 4.27 -53.59 -3.15
C SER A 52 4.24 -54.30 -4.50
N ASN A 53 4.47 -53.55 -5.59
CA ASN A 53 5.55 -53.79 -6.58
C ASN A 53 5.32 -53.02 -7.91
N THR A 54 6.42 -52.56 -8.50
CA THR A 54 6.58 -52.07 -9.88
C THR A 54 7.18 -53.19 -10.76
N PRO A 55 7.50 -52.97 -12.06
CA PRO A 55 6.81 -52.31 -13.17
C PRO A 55 6.46 -53.35 -14.28
N PRO A 56 6.17 -52.95 -15.54
CA PRO A 56 7.21 -53.16 -16.56
C PRO A 56 7.28 -52.13 -17.72
N SER A 57 8.47 -52.02 -18.32
CA SER A 57 8.73 -51.57 -19.71
C SER A 57 8.65 -52.79 -20.67
N SER A 58 8.57 -52.74 -22.00
CA SER A 58 9.01 -51.77 -23.03
C SER A 58 8.44 -52.16 -24.42
N LEU A 59 8.86 -51.44 -25.48
CA LEU A 59 8.77 -51.69 -26.95
C LEU A 59 7.71 -50.89 -27.72
N LEU A 60 7.92 -50.33 -28.92
CA LEU A 60 9.07 -49.72 -29.60
C LEU A 60 8.59 -49.24 -31.00
N SER A 61 8.67 -47.94 -31.31
CA SER A 61 8.83 -47.38 -32.68
C SER A 61 9.08 -45.85 -32.56
N ARG A 62 10.28 -45.32 -32.86
CA ARG A 62 10.62 -44.68 -34.16
C ARG A 62 9.48 -43.80 -34.71
N ASN A 63 9.58 -42.48 -34.93
CA ASN A 63 10.71 -41.54 -35.17
C ASN A 63 10.31 -40.10 -34.71
N ASN A 64 11.14 -39.03 -34.62
CA ASN A 64 12.57 -38.86 -34.95
C ASN A 64 13.33 -37.82 -34.07
N ILE A 65 14.57 -37.54 -34.46
CA ILE A 65 15.65 -36.66 -33.96
C ILE A 65 15.38 -35.13 -33.99
N ALA A 66 15.68 -34.48 -32.85
CA ALA A 66 16.27 -33.15 -32.58
C ALA A 66 16.09 -31.93 -33.52
N SER A 67 15.76 -30.75 -32.92
CA SER A 67 16.78 -29.73 -32.54
C SER A 67 16.19 -28.39 -32.03
N LEU A 68 16.88 -27.74 -31.08
CA LEU A 68 16.82 -26.29 -30.82
C LEU A 68 17.81 -25.58 -31.77
N PRO A 69 17.63 -24.30 -32.21
CA PRO A 69 18.12 -23.17 -31.39
C PRO A 69 17.55 -21.73 -31.61
N LYS A 70 17.88 -20.87 -30.64
CA LYS A 70 18.23 -19.42 -30.63
C LYS A 70 18.01 -18.48 -31.86
N ARG A 71 17.41 -17.31 -31.55
CA ARG A 71 17.88 -15.89 -31.74
C ARG A 71 18.60 -15.46 -33.05
N SER A 72 17.97 -14.55 -33.83
CA SER A 72 18.51 -13.30 -34.46
C SER A 72 17.38 -12.62 -35.27
N GLN A 73 17.13 -11.30 -35.23
CA GLN A 73 17.74 -10.20 -36.01
C GLN A 73 17.84 -10.43 -37.54
N ILE A 74 17.33 -9.45 -38.32
CA ILE A 74 17.88 -8.84 -39.57
C ILE A 74 16.76 -8.38 -40.54
N LEU A 75 16.98 -7.25 -41.24
CA LEU A 75 16.10 -6.66 -42.26
C LEU A 75 16.09 -7.45 -43.60
N PRO A 76 15.01 -7.35 -44.40
CA PRO A 76 15.02 -7.53 -45.86
C PRO A 76 15.19 -6.18 -46.61
N PRO A 77 15.50 -6.16 -47.93
CA PRO A 77 16.68 -5.41 -48.38
C PRO A 77 16.42 -4.23 -49.32
N LEU A 78 17.50 -3.49 -49.61
CA LEU A 78 17.59 -2.53 -50.72
C LEU A 78 17.49 -3.25 -52.07
N GLY A 79 16.63 -2.74 -52.96
CA GLY A 79 16.61 -3.06 -54.38
C GLY A 79 16.54 -1.77 -55.19
N CYS A 80 17.54 -1.51 -56.03
CA CYS A 80 17.59 -0.32 -56.87
C CYS A 80 16.81 -0.52 -58.18
N SER A 81 16.07 0.51 -58.59
CA SER A 81 15.89 0.84 -60.00
C SER A 81 15.62 2.34 -60.14
N TYR A 82 16.11 2.91 -61.23
CA TYR A 82 16.17 4.34 -61.52
C TYR A 82 15.20 4.69 -62.66
N SER A 83 14.80 5.97 -62.76
CA SER A 83 13.84 6.54 -63.72
C SER A 83 12.37 6.07 -63.57
N GLY A 84 11.36 6.93 -63.74
CA GLY A 84 11.40 8.38 -64.00
C GLY A 84 10.00 9.03 -63.96
N SER A 85 9.98 10.36 -64.08
CA SER A 85 8.84 11.21 -64.47
C SER A 85 7.47 11.10 -63.75
N THR A 86 7.16 12.19 -63.02
CA THR A 86 5.88 12.94 -63.02
C THR A 86 4.55 12.33 -62.51
N SER A 87 4.01 13.06 -61.52
CA SER A 87 2.62 13.54 -61.37
C SER A 87 1.46 12.60 -60.98
N THR A 88 0.87 12.98 -59.83
CA THR A 88 -0.58 13.07 -59.49
C THR A 88 -1.43 11.81 -59.29
N ASP A 89 -2.11 11.81 -58.13
CA ASP A 89 -3.32 11.06 -57.72
C ASP A 89 -3.31 9.51 -57.85
N SER A 90 -3.57 8.72 -56.80
CA SER A 90 -4.70 8.88 -55.87
C SER A 90 -4.63 7.99 -54.62
N SER A 91 -5.41 8.38 -53.60
CA SER A 91 -6.04 7.52 -52.57
C SER A 91 -5.16 6.64 -51.65
N ARG A 92 -5.01 7.07 -50.39
CA ARG A 92 -4.97 6.15 -49.23
C ARG A 92 -5.88 6.65 -48.11
N ASN A 93 -6.92 5.88 -47.80
CA ASN A 93 -7.96 6.25 -46.85
C ASN A 93 -7.45 6.25 -45.41
N HIS A 94 -7.46 7.40 -44.73
CA HIS A 94 -7.25 7.49 -43.28
C HIS A 94 -8.58 7.76 -42.56
N PRO A 95 -9.09 6.83 -41.71
CA PRO A 95 -10.41 6.96 -41.09
C PRO A 95 -10.51 8.15 -40.10
N LEU A 96 -9.40 8.56 -39.49
CA LEU A 96 -9.36 9.71 -38.57
C LEU A 96 -9.66 11.05 -39.25
N LEU A 97 -9.26 11.24 -40.52
CA LEU A 97 -9.55 12.48 -41.24
C LEU A 97 -11.03 12.64 -41.57
N LYS A 98 -11.79 11.54 -41.65
CA LYS A 98 -13.25 11.58 -41.84
C LYS A 98 -13.96 12.10 -40.59
N VAL A 99 -13.55 11.64 -39.41
CA VAL A 99 -14.10 12.09 -38.11
C VAL A 99 -13.91 13.61 -37.93
N PHE A 100 -12.74 14.15 -38.28
CA PHE A 100 -12.52 15.61 -38.21
C PHE A 100 -13.22 16.39 -39.32
N LYS A 101 -13.36 15.86 -40.55
CA LYS A 101 -14.09 16.54 -41.64
C LYS A 101 -15.60 16.67 -41.38
N ASP A 102 -16.24 15.63 -40.85
CA ASP A 102 -17.69 15.65 -40.62
C ASP A 102 -18.10 16.49 -39.39
N LEU A 103 -17.16 16.80 -38.48
CA LEU A 103 -17.45 17.53 -37.24
C LEU A 103 -17.28 19.06 -37.31
N SER A 104 -16.41 19.61 -38.17
CA SER A 104 -15.91 20.99 -37.96
C SER A 104 -16.44 22.12 -38.87
N PHE A 105 -17.06 21.84 -40.02
CA PHE A 105 -17.47 22.91 -40.96
C PHE A 105 -18.97 23.02 -41.20
N LYS A 106 -19.66 21.93 -41.60
CA LYS A 106 -21.10 22.00 -41.89
C LYS A 106 -21.93 22.27 -40.63
N ARG A 107 -21.68 21.51 -39.57
CA ARG A 107 -22.34 21.66 -38.26
C ARG A 107 -22.06 23.01 -37.59
N LEU A 108 -20.86 23.55 -37.81
CA LEU A 108 -20.43 24.85 -37.29
C LEU A 108 -21.10 26.00 -38.08
N GLY A 109 -21.21 25.86 -39.41
CA GLY A 109 -21.98 26.76 -40.28
C GLY A 109 -23.48 26.79 -39.97
N ASP A 110 -24.12 25.64 -39.81
CA ASP A 110 -25.55 25.54 -39.46
C ASP A 110 -25.85 26.09 -38.05
N THR A 111 -24.87 26.04 -37.15
CA THR A 111 -24.96 26.67 -35.82
C THR A 111 -24.75 28.19 -35.93
N LEU A 112 -23.78 28.65 -36.73
CA LEU A 112 -23.53 30.07 -37.02
C LEU A 112 -24.75 30.76 -37.66
N LEU A 113 -25.44 30.08 -38.58
CA LEU A 113 -26.66 30.58 -39.24
C LEU A 113 -27.89 30.64 -38.32
N ARG A 114 -27.83 30.04 -37.12
CA ARG A 114 -28.89 30.07 -36.10
C ARG A 114 -28.57 30.96 -34.89
N LEU A 115 -27.37 31.55 -34.83
CA LEU A 115 -27.01 32.47 -33.74
C LEU A 115 -27.80 33.77 -33.89
N THR A 116 -28.57 34.13 -32.86
CA THR A 116 -29.11 35.49 -32.78
C THR A 116 -27.96 36.48 -32.54
N PRO A 117 -28.07 37.76 -32.95
CA PRO A 117 -27.07 38.78 -32.65
C PRO A 117 -26.76 38.88 -31.14
N ILE A 118 -27.78 38.62 -30.31
CA ILE A 118 -27.70 38.60 -28.85
C ILE A 118 -26.80 37.46 -28.36
N ASP A 119 -26.84 36.28 -28.99
CA ASP A 119 -26.00 35.16 -28.59
C ASP A 119 -24.54 35.34 -29.02
N VAL A 120 -24.29 35.96 -30.18
CA VAL A 120 -22.91 36.34 -30.58
C VAL A 120 -22.31 37.32 -29.56
N ILE A 121 -23.08 38.30 -29.09
CA ILE A 121 -22.64 39.24 -28.04
C ILE A 121 -22.34 38.51 -26.72
N LYS A 122 -23.22 37.58 -26.28
CA LYS A 122 -22.97 36.76 -25.08
C LYS A 122 -21.69 35.92 -25.18
N TRP A 123 -21.49 35.21 -26.29
CA TRP A 123 -20.31 34.37 -26.50
C TRP A 123 -19.03 35.21 -26.62
N SER A 124 -19.08 36.36 -27.28
CA SER A 124 -17.96 37.32 -27.32
C SER A 124 -17.65 37.89 -25.93
N GLY A 125 -18.66 38.18 -25.12
CA GLY A 125 -18.49 38.62 -23.73
C GLY A 125 -17.82 37.55 -22.87
N PHE A 126 -18.31 36.31 -22.92
CA PHE A 126 -17.72 35.18 -22.21
C PHE A 126 -16.27 34.93 -22.65
N LEU A 127 -15.99 34.95 -23.96
CA LEU A 127 -14.64 34.79 -24.49
C LEU A 127 -13.70 35.91 -24.05
N SER A 128 -14.17 37.17 -24.04
CA SER A 128 -13.40 38.32 -23.54
C SER A 128 -13.06 38.18 -22.04
N VAL A 129 -14.04 37.78 -21.21
CA VAL A 129 -13.82 37.50 -19.79
C VAL A 129 -12.84 36.33 -19.60
N ALA A 130 -12.96 35.25 -20.38
CA ALA A 130 -12.04 34.12 -20.33
C ALA A 130 -10.61 34.50 -20.73
N ILE A 131 -10.43 35.32 -21.77
CA ILE A 131 -9.12 35.85 -22.19
C ILE A 131 -8.54 36.76 -21.12
N ALA A 132 -9.34 37.66 -20.54
CA ALA A 132 -8.91 38.55 -19.47
C ALA A 132 -8.49 37.78 -18.21
N ALA A 133 -9.29 36.79 -17.79
CA ALA A 133 -8.97 35.89 -16.69
C ALA A 133 -7.68 35.09 -16.97
N THR A 134 -7.54 34.52 -18.17
CA THR A 134 -6.34 33.78 -18.59
C THR A 134 -5.10 34.68 -18.55
N LYS A 135 -5.18 35.91 -19.08
CA LYS A 135 -4.09 36.88 -19.06
C LYS A 135 -3.72 37.29 -17.63
N TRP A 136 -4.70 37.48 -16.76
CA TRP A 136 -4.49 37.77 -15.34
C TRP A 136 -3.81 36.60 -14.63
N THR A 137 -4.30 35.37 -14.80
CA THR A 137 -3.70 34.15 -14.24
C THR A 137 -2.27 33.92 -14.74
N VAL A 138 -2.00 34.11 -16.03
CA VAL A 138 -0.65 33.98 -16.61
C VAL A 138 0.28 35.05 -16.02
N ASN A 139 -0.15 36.32 -15.96
CA ASN A 139 0.66 37.39 -15.36
C ASN A 139 0.91 37.16 -13.86
N PHE A 140 -0.04 36.58 -13.14
CA PHE A 140 0.11 36.21 -11.73
C PHE A 140 1.10 35.06 -11.54
N LEU A 141 0.98 33.99 -12.33
CA LEU A 141 1.89 32.82 -12.29
C LEU A 141 3.30 33.13 -12.81
N LEU A 142 3.48 34.11 -13.70
CA LEU A 142 4.78 34.56 -14.18
C LEU A 142 5.40 35.66 -13.30
N ASN A 143 4.70 36.12 -12.26
CA ASN A 143 5.24 37.12 -11.35
C ASN A 143 6.37 36.49 -10.50
N PRO A 144 7.60 37.04 -10.48
CA PRO A 144 8.72 36.48 -9.71
C PRO A 144 8.41 36.40 -8.20
N PHE A 145 7.59 37.30 -7.68
CA PHE A 145 7.20 37.29 -6.27
C PHE A 145 6.11 36.25 -5.95
N PHE A 146 5.30 35.81 -6.93
CA PHE A 146 4.28 34.79 -6.68
C PHE A 146 4.93 33.49 -6.18
N TRP A 147 5.91 32.97 -6.90
CA TRP A 147 6.61 31.74 -6.51
C TRP A 147 7.43 31.91 -5.22
N MET A 148 7.94 33.12 -4.94
CA MET A 148 8.59 33.42 -3.67
C MET A 148 7.61 33.30 -2.49
N TYR A 149 6.48 34.00 -2.52
CA TYR A 149 5.48 33.95 -1.44
C TYR A 149 4.76 32.59 -1.37
N PHE A 150 4.53 31.94 -2.51
CA PHE A 150 3.99 30.58 -2.57
C PHE A 150 4.97 29.56 -1.97
N SER A 151 6.27 29.69 -2.24
CA SER A 151 7.30 28.88 -1.57
C SER A 151 7.36 29.18 -0.07
N TRP A 152 7.15 30.44 0.36
CA TRP A 152 7.09 30.78 1.79
C TRP A 152 5.88 30.14 2.48
N SER A 153 4.74 29.99 1.81
CA SER A 153 3.58 29.25 2.35
C SER A 153 3.79 27.73 2.48
N TRP A 154 4.85 27.19 1.86
CA TRP A 154 5.32 25.82 2.04
C TRP A 154 6.50 25.70 3.02
N LEU A 155 7.33 26.73 3.10
CA LEU A 155 8.47 26.80 4.02
C LEU A 155 8.01 27.03 5.47
N PHE A 156 7.18 28.05 5.69
CA PHE A 156 6.53 28.31 6.98
C PHE A 156 5.33 27.38 7.13
N TRP A 157 5.27 26.69 8.26
CA TRP A 157 4.34 25.59 8.49
C TRP A 157 2.86 25.97 8.26
N PRO A 158 2.20 25.47 7.19
CA PRO A 158 0.86 25.90 6.83
C PRO A 158 -0.19 25.15 7.65
N TRP A 159 -0.45 25.64 8.86
CA TRP A 159 -1.49 25.13 9.77
C TRP A 159 -2.83 24.85 9.09
N PHE A 160 -3.27 25.74 8.20
CA PHE A 160 -4.51 25.56 7.42
C PHE A 160 -4.47 24.29 6.56
N VAL A 161 -3.36 24.01 5.87
CA VAL A 161 -3.22 22.80 5.02
C VAL A 161 -3.24 21.54 5.90
N ALA A 162 -2.54 21.55 7.03
CA ALA A 162 -2.52 20.42 7.96
C ALA A 162 -3.91 20.13 8.54
N ILE A 163 -4.64 21.17 8.96
CA ILE A 163 -6.00 21.06 9.50
C ILE A 163 -6.98 20.62 8.41
N SER A 164 -6.94 21.19 7.21
CA SER A 164 -7.78 20.77 6.08
C SER A 164 -7.53 19.30 5.72
N LEU A 165 -6.27 18.85 5.74
CA LEU A 165 -5.93 17.45 5.50
C LEU A 165 -6.43 16.53 6.63
N ALA A 166 -6.39 16.98 7.89
CA ALA A 166 -6.97 16.26 9.03
C ALA A 166 -8.48 16.06 8.87
N VAL A 167 -9.22 17.15 8.59
CA VAL A 167 -10.66 17.14 8.40
C VAL A 167 -11.05 16.26 7.21
N TYR A 168 -10.34 16.37 6.09
CA TYR A 168 -10.56 15.53 4.92
C TYR A 168 -10.23 14.05 5.19
N GLY A 169 -9.16 13.77 5.95
CA GLY A 169 -8.79 12.42 6.39
C GLY A 169 -9.85 11.79 7.30
N ILE A 170 -10.41 12.56 8.25
CA ILE A 170 -11.51 12.10 9.12
C ILE A 170 -12.79 11.84 8.31
N TYR A 171 -13.13 12.73 7.36
CA TYR A 171 -14.25 12.52 6.44
C TYR A 171 -14.08 11.25 5.60
N CYS A 172 -12.90 11.03 5.02
CA CYS A 172 -12.59 9.81 4.26
C CYS A 172 -12.62 8.56 5.14
N PHE A 173 -12.18 8.65 6.40
CA PHE A 173 -12.24 7.54 7.36
C PHE A 173 -13.68 7.20 7.75
N TYR A 174 -14.53 8.20 7.98
CA TYR A 174 -15.96 8.01 8.19
C TYR A 174 -16.60 7.27 7.00
N LYS A 175 -16.38 7.77 5.78
CA LYS A 175 -16.86 7.11 4.55
C LYS A 175 -16.30 5.69 4.37
N HIS A 176 -15.06 5.45 4.80
CA HIS A 176 -14.45 4.11 4.78
C HIS A 176 -15.10 3.16 5.80
N SER A 177 -15.47 3.66 6.98
CA SER A 177 -16.19 2.86 7.99
C SER A 177 -17.60 2.43 7.55
N LEU A 178 -18.22 3.20 6.64
CA LEU A 178 -19.47 2.83 5.97
C LEU A 178 -19.28 1.85 4.79
N GLY A 179 -18.04 1.61 4.36
CA GLY A 179 -17.70 0.76 3.21
C GLY A 179 -17.80 1.46 1.85
N GLU A 180 -18.01 2.77 1.81
CA GLU A 180 -18.25 3.56 0.58
C GLU A 180 -16.99 4.25 0.03
N ALA A 181 -15.86 4.18 0.74
CA ALA A 181 -14.65 4.90 0.35
C ALA A 181 -13.92 4.29 -0.85
N SER A 182 -13.68 5.13 -1.86
CA SER A 182 -12.82 4.86 -3.00
C SER A 182 -11.35 4.64 -2.59
N ILE A 183 -10.56 4.07 -3.51
CA ILE A 183 -9.11 3.84 -3.30
C ILE A 183 -8.38 5.16 -2.99
N PHE A 184 -8.74 6.25 -3.68
CA PHE A 184 -8.15 7.58 -3.43
C PHE A 184 -8.47 8.12 -2.04
N GLU A 185 -9.70 7.92 -1.55
CA GLU A 185 -10.11 8.32 -0.19
C GLU A 185 -9.39 7.48 0.87
N GLN A 186 -9.15 6.19 0.62
CA GLN A 186 -8.34 5.33 1.50
C GLN A 186 -6.87 5.80 1.55
N VAL A 187 -6.28 6.16 0.40
CA VAL A 187 -4.94 6.78 0.34
C VAL A 187 -4.93 8.13 1.06
N ALA A 188 -6.00 8.93 0.98
CA ALA A 188 -6.11 10.20 1.70
C ALA A 188 -6.12 10.01 3.23
N VAL A 189 -6.81 8.99 3.76
CA VAL A 189 -6.74 8.62 5.19
C VAL A 189 -5.30 8.34 5.60
N VAL A 190 -4.58 7.51 4.85
CA VAL A 190 -3.18 7.13 5.12
C VAL A 190 -2.23 8.34 5.01
N THR A 191 -2.46 9.20 4.02
CA THR A 191 -1.70 10.46 3.81
C THR A 191 -1.89 11.42 4.98
N SER A 192 -3.14 11.63 5.41
CA SER A 192 -3.49 12.47 6.56
C SER A 192 -2.84 11.93 7.84
N LEU A 193 -2.99 10.62 8.11
CA LEU A 193 -2.42 9.97 9.30
C LEU A 193 -0.90 10.19 9.39
N PHE A 194 -0.15 9.90 8.33
CA PHE A 194 1.30 10.04 8.36
C PHE A 194 1.78 11.49 8.31
N THR A 195 1.01 12.41 7.72
CA THR A 195 1.28 13.85 7.85
C THR A 195 1.23 14.25 9.33
N TRP A 196 0.14 13.90 10.03
CA TRP A 196 -0.05 14.21 11.45
C TRP A 196 0.89 13.47 12.40
N LEU A 197 1.47 12.36 11.96
CA LEU A 197 2.46 11.60 12.74
C LEU A 197 3.91 12.06 12.52
N THR A 198 4.28 12.51 11.30
CA THR A 198 5.70 12.71 10.93
C THR A 198 6.06 14.13 10.46
N LEU A 199 5.10 14.91 9.94
CA LEU A 199 5.34 16.27 9.45
C LEU A 199 4.85 17.32 10.45
N VAL A 200 3.62 17.17 10.96
CA VAL A 200 3.02 18.15 11.88
C VAL A 200 3.86 18.37 13.16
N PRO A 201 4.40 17.32 13.83
CA PRO A 201 5.11 17.57 15.09
C PRO A 201 6.43 18.33 14.92
N PRO A 202 7.37 17.94 14.01
CA PRO A 202 8.58 18.74 13.76
C PRO A 202 8.26 20.17 13.35
N ALA A 203 7.25 20.36 12.49
CA ALA A 203 6.86 21.67 11.99
C ALA A 203 6.23 22.57 13.06
N HIS A 204 5.46 22.02 14.00
CA HIS A 204 4.91 22.75 15.14
C HIS A 204 6.02 23.38 15.98
N PHE A 205 7.05 22.60 16.33
CA PHE A 205 8.12 23.07 17.22
C PHE A 205 9.17 23.94 16.52
N ASN A 206 9.41 23.73 15.22
CA ASN A 206 10.42 24.48 14.45
C ASN A 206 9.85 25.69 13.70
N GLY A 207 8.54 25.72 13.40
CA GLY A 207 7.89 26.76 12.58
C GLY A 207 8.07 26.59 11.06
N TYR A 208 8.99 25.74 10.62
CA TYR A 208 9.27 25.39 9.23
C TYR A 208 9.48 23.88 9.05
N LEU A 209 9.49 23.42 7.80
CA LEU A 209 9.87 22.05 7.44
C LEU A 209 11.04 22.04 6.47
N GLU A 210 12.11 21.34 6.85
CA GLU A 210 13.26 21.07 5.98
C GLU A 210 13.87 19.69 6.30
N GLY A 211 14.46 19.05 5.29
CA GLY A 211 15.26 17.84 5.47
C GLY A 211 14.46 16.57 5.84
N TRP A 212 14.82 15.96 6.97
CA TRP A 212 14.42 14.60 7.34
C TRP A 212 12.91 14.31 7.40
N PRO A 213 12.03 15.21 7.92
CA PRO A 213 10.60 14.93 8.00
C PRO A 213 9.98 14.54 6.65
N PHE A 214 10.37 15.18 5.54
CA PHE A 214 9.89 14.82 4.21
C PHE A 214 10.36 13.42 3.76
N VAL A 215 11.62 13.08 4.04
CA VAL A 215 12.17 11.75 3.73
C VAL A 215 11.40 10.68 4.50
N PHE A 216 11.18 10.88 5.80
CA PHE A 216 10.44 9.92 6.63
C PHE A 216 8.95 9.86 6.32
N PHE A 217 8.32 10.97 5.96
CA PHE A 217 6.94 10.97 5.47
C PHE A 217 6.79 10.04 4.25
N LEU A 218 7.66 10.18 3.24
CA LEU A 218 7.65 9.31 2.06
C LEU A 218 7.99 7.86 2.40
N VAL A 219 8.99 7.62 3.25
CA VAL A 219 9.39 6.27 3.69
C VAL A 219 8.26 5.60 4.46
N TYR A 220 7.64 6.25 5.44
CA TYR A 220 6.49 5.73 6.20
C TYR A 220 5.31 5.45 5.26
N HIS A 221 4.96 6.40 4.40
CA HIS A 221 3.84 6.25 3.48
C HIS A 221 4.03 5.00 2.60
N TYR A 222 5.21 4.83 2.00
CA TYR A 222 5.51 3.66 1.15
C TYR A 222 5.75 2.36 1.95
N PHE A 223 6.22 2.42 3.20
CA PHE A 223 6.53 1.25 4.04
C PHE A 223 5.36 0.27 4.18
N PHE A 224 4.13 0.80 4.32
CA PHE A 224 2.93 -0.02 4.43
C PHE A 224 2.45 -0.56 3.07
N PHE A 225 2.74 0.13 1.97
CA PHE A 225 2.47 -0.36 0.61
C PHE A 225 3.47 -1.42 0.11
N PHE A 226 4.58 -1.68 0.80
CA PHE A 226 5.49 -2.79 0.46
C PHE A 226 4.76 -4.14 0.41
N ASN A 227 3.82 -4.40 1.33
CA ASN A 227 3.12 -5.68 1.37
C ASN A 227 2.36 -5.93 0.07
N VAL A 228 1.59 -4.93 -0.38
CA VAL A 228 0.83 -4.94 -1.64
C VAL A 228 1.76 -4.98 -2.85
N SER A 229 2.84 -4.19 -2.84
CA SER A 229 3.75 -4.05 -3.99
C SER A 229 4.56 -5.32 -4.27
N VAL A 230 5.08 -5.97 -3.22
CA VAL A 230 5.80 -7.25 -3.34
C VAL A 230 4.85 -8.34 -3.82
N ARG A 231 3.67 -8.42 -3.21
CA ARG A 231 2.58 -9.33 -3.61
C ARG A 231 2.23 -9.18 -5.09
N ARG A 232 1.88 -7.95 -5.53
CA ARG A 232 1.54 -7.66 -6.92
C ARG A 232 2.64 -8.06 -7.90
N ARG A 233 3.91 -7.86 -7.52
CA ARG A 233 5.07 -8.28 -8.33
C ARG A 233 5.21 -9.81 -8.46
N LEU A 234 4.84 -10.58 -7.44
CA LEU A 234 4.98 -12.05 -7.47
C LEU A 234 3.81 -12.74 -8.15
N TYR A 235 2.60 -12.19 -8.04
CA TYR A 235 1.35 -12.89 -8.38
C TYR A 235 0.43 -12.15 -9.37
N GLY A 236 0.77 -10.92 -9.76
CA GLY A 236 -0.02 -10.09 -10.68
C GLY A 236 -1.14 -9.31 -9.99
N ASP A 237 -2.16 -8.93 -10.75
CA ASP A 237 -3.33 -8.22 -10.25
C ASP A 237 -4.29 -9.18 -9.54
N TYR A 238 -4.57 -8.91 -8.26
CA TYR A 238 -5.29 -9.82 -7.38
C TYR A 238 -6.79 -9.87 -7.64
N PHE A 239 -7.33 -11.09 -7.75
CA PHE A 239 -8.68 -11.35 -7.27
C PHE A 239 -8.67 -11.40 -5.74
N ALA A 240 -9.59 -10.65 -5.10
CA ALA A 240 -9.78 -10.72 -3.66
C ALA A 240 -10.23 -12.14 -3.28
N ARG A 241 -9.36 -12.92 -2.62
CA ARG A 241 -9.70 -14.26 -2.12
C ARG A 241 -10.58 -14.13 -0.87
N SER A 242 -11.41 -15.15 -0.62
CA SER A 242 -12.21 -15.25 0.61
C SER A 242 -11.31 -15.20 1.84
N HIS A 243 -11.45 -14.14 2.63
CA HIS A 243 -10.73 -13.95 3.89
C HIS A 243 -11.38 -14.80 4.99
N ASP A 244 -10.60 -15.63 5.66
CA ASP A 244 -11.08 -16.53 6.70
C ASP A 244 -10.87 -15.87 8.08
N PRO A 245 -11.94 -15.47 8.79
CA PRO A 245 -11.84 -14.69 10.02
C PRO A 245 -11.15 -15.43 11.17
N LYS A 246 -10.90 -16.74 11.05
CA LYS A 246 -10.05 -17.47 12.00
C LYS A 246 -8.69 -16.77 12.17
N TRP A 247 -8.12 -16.19 11.11
CA TRP A 247 -6.77 -15.61 11.12
C TRP A 247 -6.69 -14.14 11.62
N ASP A 248 -7.82 -13.53 11.99
CA ASP A 248 -7.89 -12.13 12.44
C ASP A 248 -7.52 -11.95 13.92
N LEU A 249 -6.27 -12.27 14.27
CA LEU A 249 -5.72 -12.09 15.61
C LEU A 249 -5.51 -10.62 15.98
N ASN A 250 -6.59 -10.01 16.44
CA ASN A 250 -6.61 -8.64 16.94
C ASN A 250 -6.56 -8.64 18.48
N PRO A 251 -5.55 -7.99 19.10
CA PRO A 251 -5.60 -7.73 20.53
C PRO A 251 -6.76 -6.76 20.86
N PRO A 252 -7.19 -6.68 22.14
CA PRO A 252 -8.34 -5.86 22.56
C PRO A 252 -8.30 -4.41 22.04
N LYS A 253 -9.47 -3.84 21.71
CA LYS A 253 -9.58 -2.50 21.11
C LYS A 253 -8.84 -1.42 21.92
N TRP A 254 -8.97 -1.44 23.25
CA TRP A 254 -8.27 -0.50 24.14
C TRP A 254 -6.75 -0.59 24.03
N TYR A 255 -6.21 -1.79 23.84
CA TYR A 255 -4.77 -2.04 23.71
C TYR A 255 -4.21 -1.52 22.39
N ARG A 256 -4.99 -1.64 21.30
CA ARG A 256 -4.69 -1.04 20.00
C ARG A 256 -4.72 0.49 20.06
N ILE A 257 -5.71 1.06 20.76
CA ILE A 257 -5.81 2.51 20.96
C ILE A 257 -4.61 3.01 21.78
N LEU A 258 -4.26 2.34 22.88
CA LEU A 258 -3.10 2.69 23.71
C LEU A 258 -1.79 2.64 22.92
N PHE A 259 -1.60 1.64 22.04
CA PHE A 259 -0.45 1.59 21.13
C PHE A 259 -0.44 2.79 20.16
N CYS A 260 -1.55 3.09 19.49
CA CYS A 260 -1.63 4.23 18.57
C CYS A 260 -1.37 5.57 19.28
N VAL A 261 -1.91 5.76 20.49
CA VAL A 261 -1.68 6.95 21.32
C VAL A 261 -0.22 7.03 21.77
N GLY A 262 0.38 5.91 22.22
CA GLY A 262 1.79 5.87 22.61
C GLY A 262 2.74 6.18 21.44
N VAL A 263 2.46 5.64 20.26
CA VAL A 263 3.22 5.96 19.04
C VAL A 263 3.07 7.44 18.66
N MET A 264 1.86 8.00 18.72
CA MET A 264 1.61 9.43 18.47
C MET A 264 2.37 10.32 19.47
N VAL A 265 2.19 10.08 20.77
CA VAL A 265 2.88 10.82 21.85
C VAL A 265 4.40 10.76 21.67
N GLY A 266 4.95 9.58 21.32
CA GLY A 266 6.38 9.45 21.07
C GLY A 266 6.90 10.27 19.88
N HIS A 267 6.15 10.35 18.78
CA HIS A 267 6.53 11.19 17.63
C HIS A 267 6.46 12.69 17.96
N TRP A 268 5.53 13.11 18.82
CA TRP A 268 5.46 14.49 19.34
C TRP A 268 6.58 14.80 20.32
N LEU A 269 6.88 13.89 21.26
CA LEU A 269 8.02 14.03 22.17
C LEU A 269 9.35 14.12 21.41
N ALA A 270 9.53 13.37 20.33
CA ALA A 270 10.76 13.43 19.54
C ALA A 270 10.96 14.74 18.79
N ALA A 271 9.87 15.37 18.36
CA ALA A 271 9.92 16.69 17.76
C ALA A 271 10.17 17.82 18.77
N PHE A 272 9.92 17.56 20.06
CA PHE A 272 10.24 18.44 21.18
C PHE A 272 11.65 18.21 21.75
N GLU A 273 12.12 16.96 21.76
CA GLU A 273 13.44 16.54 22.26
C GLU A 273 14.56 16.79 21.24
N GLY A 274 14.26 16.64 19.94
CA GLY A 274 15.23 16.80 18.87
C GLY A 274 15.74 18.25 18.74
N PRO A 275 16.99 18.46 18.33
CA PRO A 275 17.51 19.79 18.02
C PRO A 275 16.78 20.39 16.82
N GLU A 276 16.85 21.71 16.68
CA GLU A 276 16.24 22.44 15.57
C GLU A 276 16.69 21.88 14.22
N LEU A 277 15.77 21.74 13.26
CA LEU A 277 15.98 20.99 12.02
C LEU A 277 17.20 21.48 11.21
N HIS A 278 17.45 22.79 11.19
CA HIS A 278 18.62 23.38 10.50
C HIS A 278 19.97 23.02 11.13
N LEU A 279 20.01 22.61 12.40
CA LEU A 279 21.22 22.13 13.09
C LEU A 279 21.56 20.68 12.74
N ILE A 280 20.60 19.93 12.16
CA ILE A 280 20.83 18.55 11.70
C ILE A 280 21.48 18.62 10.32
N PRO A 281 22.79 18.28 10.19
CA PRO A 281 23.51 18.50 8.94
C PRO A 281 22.92 17.68 7.80
N GLY A 282 22.86 18.24 6.59
CA GLY A 282 22.27 17.56 5.42
C GLY A 282 23.20 16.53 4.74
N GLY A 283 22.65 15.82 3.75
CA GLY A 283 23.40 15.04 2.77
C GLY A 283 24.21 13.87 3.34
N TRP A 284 25.46 13.74 2.90
CA TRP A 284 26.36 12.62 3.19
C TRP A 284 26.87 12.57 4.65
N SER A 285 26.73 13.66 5.42
CA SER A 285 27.05 13.66 6.86
C SER A 285 26.25 12.60 7.65
N ASN A 286 25.09 12.20 7.11
CA ASN A 286 24.16 11.24 7.69
C ASN A 286 24.13 9.89 6.94
N VAL A 287 25.25 9.45 6.35
CA VAL A 287 25.38 8.09 5.74
C VAL A 287 24.87 6.99 6.66
N GLY A 288 25.07 7.12 7.99
CA GLY A 288 24.51 6.18 8.97
C GLY A 288 22.97 6.08 8.93
N ILE A 289 22.27 7.22 8.87
CA ILE A 289 20.79 7.26 8.79
C ILE A 289 20.33 6.70 7.44
N TRP A 290 20.96 7.07 6.32
CA TRP A 290 20.66 6.48 5.02
C TRP A 290 20.84 4.96 4.99
N THR A 291 21.89 4.46 5.65
CA THR A 291 22.14 3.03 5.81
C THR A 291 21.06 2.34 6.65
N LEU A 292 20.59 2.98 7.73
CA LEU A 292 19.48 2.48 8.55
C LEU A 292 18.16 2.46 7.78
N ILE A 293 17.84 3.49 6.99
CA ILE A 293 16.65 3.52 6.12
C ILE A 293 16.72 2.38 5.10
N ALA A 294 17.86 2.23 4.41
CA ALA A 294 18.06 1.15 3.46
C ALA A 294 17.92 -0.24 4.13
N ALA A 295 18.52 -0.44 5.30
CA ALA A 295 18.40 -1.67 6.07
C ALA A 295 16.94 -1.96 6.48
N THR A 296 16.21 -0.97 6.97
CA THR A 296 14.78 -1.07 7.32
C THR A 296 13.94 -1.53 6.13
N LEU A 297 14.11 -0.88 4.97
CA LEU A 297 13.40 -1.23 3.75
C LEU A 297 13.78 -2.62 3.23
N LEU A 298 15.05 -3.00 3.32
CA LEU A 298 15.52 -4.34 2.94
C LEU A 298 14.95 -5.44 3.86
N VAL A 299 14.90 -5.21 5.18
CA VAL A 299 14.30 -6.18 6.12
C VAL A 299 12.80 -6.32 5.84
N GLN A 300 12.07 -5.21 5.64
CA GLN A 300 10.64 -5.23 5.31
C GLN A 300 10.36 -5.94 3.97
N TYR A 301 11.13 -5.62 2.93
CA TYR A 301 11.03 -6.26 1.61
C TYR A 301 11.27 -7.77 1.69
N ASN A 302 12.37 -8.19 2.31
CA ASN A 302 12.70 -9.62 2.42
C ASN A 302 11.66 -10.36 3.27
N SER A 303 11.24 -9.81 4.41
CA SER A 303 10.26 -10.45 5.29
C SER A 303 8.92 -10.64 4.57
N THR A 304 8.46 -9.61 3.86
CA THR A 304 7.27 -9.67 3.01
C THR A 304 7.44 -10.68 1.87
N PHE A 305 8.58 -10.70 1.18
CA PHE A 305 8.84 -11.60 0.05
C PHE A 305 8.84 -13.07 0.47
N TYR A 306 9.55 -13.42 1.54
CA TYR A 306 9.56 -14.80 2.06
C TYR A 306 8.18 -15.19 2.61
N LEU A 307 7.49 -14.29 3.32
CA LEU A 307 6.14 -14.60 3.80
C LEU A 307 5.17 -14.83 2.64
N ALA A 308 5.12 -13.93 1.64
CA ALA A 308 4.25 -14.09 0.49
C ALA A 308 4.56 -15.40 -0.26
N LYS A 309 5.83 -15.63 -0.61
CA LYS A 309 6.28 -16.81 -1.37
C LYS A 309 5.83 -18.15 -0.78
N TYR A 310 5.83 -18.27 0.55
CA TYR A 310 5.54 -19.53 1.25
C TYR A 310 4.17 -19.58 1.94
N SER A 311 3.51 -18.44 2.16
CA SER A 311 2.14 -18.36 2.70
C SER A 311 1.07 -18.44 1.60
N GLU A 312 1.32 -17.91 0.40
CA GLU A 312 0.26 -17.72 -0.62
C GLU A 312 -0.34 -19.00 -1.25
N LYS A 313 0.19 -20.20 -0.97
CA LYS A 313 -0.30 -21.41 -1.65
C LYS A 313 -1.67 -21.89 -1.15
N VAL A 314 -2.09 -21.54 0.06
CA VAL A 314 -3.48 -21.69 0.54
C VAL A 314 -3.81 -20.54 1.51
N ILE A 315 -5.09 -20.18 1.64
CA ILE A 315 -5.62 -19.22 2.63
C ILE A 315 -5.35 -19.67 4.09
N VAL A 316 -5.02 -20.95 4.27
CA VAL A 316 -4.45 -21.55 5.48
C VAL A 316 -2.94 -21.65 5.29
N PRO A 317 -2.09 -21.17 6.22
CA PRO A 317 -0.65 -21.29 6.08
C PRO A 317 -0.30 -22.79 5.99
N THR A 318 0.33 -23.18 4.89
CA THR A 318 0.51 -24.61 4.56
C THR A 318 1.78 -25.21 5.19
N ALA A 319 2.74 -24.36 5.54
CA ALA A 319 3.97 -24.74 6.22
C ALA A 319 4.52 -23.56 7.05
N VAL A 320 5.29 -23.88 8.09
CA VAL A 320 6.05 -22.89 8.86
C VAL A 320 7.19 -22.34 8.00
N VAL A 321 7.23 -21.02 7.79
CA VAL A 321 8.28 -20.37 7.00
C VAL A 321 9.54 -20.22 7.85
N GLN A 322 10.59 -20.99 7.55
CA GLN A 322 11.87 -20.97 8.28
C GLN A 322 13.03 -20.31 7.50
N PHE A 323 12.75 -19.73 6.34
CA PHE A 323 13.76 -19.25 5.38
C PHE A 323 13.87 -17.72 5.34
N GLY A 324 15.04 -17.23 4.94
CA GLY A 324 15.31 -15.78 4.88
C GLY A 324 15.35 -15.15 6.28
N PRO A 325 14.72 -13.97 6.49
CA PRO A 325 14.70 -13.28 7.79
C PRO A 325 14.16 -14.14 8.95
N TYR A 326 13.22 -15.04 8.65
CA TYR A 326 12.62 -15.98 9.59
C TYR A 326 13.62 -16.97 10.21
N ARG A 327 14.84 -17.11 9.65
CA ARG A 327 15.89 -17.94 10.27
C ARG A 327 16.53 -17.26 11.49
N TRP A 328 16.49 -15.94 11.57
CA TRP A 328 17.12 -15.17 12.67
C TRP A 328 16.11 -14.72 13.72
N VAL A 329 14.90 -14.38 13.30
CA VAL A 329 13.86 -13.77 14.15
C VAL A 329 12.50 -14.32 13.75
N ARG A 330 11.65 -14.67 14.72
CA ARG A 330 10.32 -15.27 14.44
C ARG A 330 9.36 -14.32 13.73
N HIS A 331 9.36 -13.03 14.08
CA HIS A 331 8.41 -12.03 13.56
C HIS A 331 9.11 -10.84 12.89
N PRO A 332 9.83 -11.05 11.77
CA PRO A 332 10.73 -10.04 11.20
C PRO A 332 9.99 -8.84 10.57
N ILE A 333 8.69 -8.96 10.30
CA ILE A 333 7.82 -7.83 9.90
C ILE A 333 7.62 -6.87 11.09
N TYR A 334 7.48 -7.35 12.33
CA TYR A 334 7.39 -6.47 13.50
C TYR A 334 8.75 -5.86 13.82
N SER A 335 9.84 -6.63 13.67
CA SER A 335 11.20 -6.10 13.72
C SER A 335 11.40 -4.93 12.75
N SER A 336 10.95 -5.06 11.49
CA SER A 336 11.08 -3.99 10.51
C SER A 336 10.30 -2.73 10.86
N THR A 337 9.11 -2.85 11.46
CA THR A 337 8.33 -1.69 11.93
C THR A 337 8.99 -1.04 13.15
N MET A 338 9.57 -1.82 14.06
CA MET A 338 10.39 -1.30 15.16
C MET A 338 11.65 -0.60 14.65
N PHE A 339 12.32 -1.13 13.62
CA PHE A 339 13.45 -0.48 12.96
C PHE A 339 13.07 0.80 12.22
N LEU A 340 11.88 0.88 11.61
CA LEU A 340 11.36 2.09 10.99
C LEU A 340 11.25 3.22 12.01
N PHE A 341 10.57 2.95 13.12
CA PHE A 341 10.45 3.87 14.24
C PHE A 341 11.84 4.24 14.78
N ALA A 342 12.70 3.26 15.08
CA ALA A 342 14.03 3.52 15.61
C ALA A 342 14.88 4.42 14.70
N THR A 343 14.77 4.25 13.39
CA THR A 343 15.47 5.06 12.38
C THR A 343 14.94 6.50 12.33
N TYR A 344 13.64 6.71 12.50
CA TYR A 344 13.03 8.05 12.61
C TYR A 344 13.53 8.80 13.86
N PHE A 345 13.45 8.18 15.04
CA PHE A 345 13.90 8.80 16.29
C PHE A 345 15.42 9.05 16.31
N ALA A 346 16.21 8.15 15.74
CA ALA A 346 17.65 8.35 15.56
C ALA A 346 17.97 9.51 14.60
N ALA A 347 17.15 9.73 13.57
CA ALA A 347 17.35 10.84 12.64
C ALA A 347 17.02 12.20 13.27
N LEU A 348 15.96 12.27 14.08
CA LEU A 348 15.63 13.45 14.89
C LEU A 348 16.53 13.62 16.13
N ARG A 349 17.51 12.73 16.35
CA ARG A 349 18.45 12.75 17.49
C ARG A 349 17.75 12.76 18.86
N ALA A 350 16.61 12.05 18.98
CA ALA A 350 15.75 12.01 20.15
C ALA A 350 15.83 10.64 20.90
N PRO A 351 16.87 10.37 21.71
CA PRO A 351 17.11 9.08 22.33
C PRO A 351 16.11 8.68 23.43
N LEU A 352 15.50 9.61 24.16
CA LEU A 352 14.49 9.31 25.18
C LEU A 352 13.16 8.90 24.51
N SER A 353 12.77 9.62 23.46
CA SER A 353 11.59 9.31 22.64
C SER A 353 11.76 7.99 21.89
N LEU A 354 12.97 7.70 21.40
CA LEU A 354 13.35 6.39 20.88
C LEU A 354 13.08 5.28 21.91
N LEU A 355 13.61 5.42 23.13
CA LEU A 355 13.45 4.42 24.19
C LEU A 355 11.97 4.23 24.56
N PHE A 356 11.21 5.32 24.67
CA PHE A 356 9.77 5.29 24.95
C PHE A 356 8.99 4.52 23.88
N VAL A 357 9.16 4.85 22.59
CA VAL A 357 8.43 4.16 21.52
C VAL A 357 8.87 2.71 21.36
N MET A 358 10.16 2.40 21.55
CA MET A 358 10.63 1.01 21.53
C MET A 358 10.02 0.18 22.67
N LEU A 359 9.82 0.75 23.86
CA LEU A 359 9.09 0.11 24.96
C LEU A 359 7.60 -0.11 24.63
N VAL A 360 6.92 0.91 24.09
CA VAL A 360 5.51 0.81 23.64
C VAL A 360 5.35 -0.29 22.57
N CYS A 361 6.28 -0.36 21.63
CA CYS A 361 6.29 -1.41 20.59
C CYS A 361 6.58 -2.79 21.16
N LEU A 362 7.57 -2.92 22.06
CA LEU A 362 7.90 -4.20 22.68
C LEU A 362 6.72 -4.77 23.45
N ILE A 363 6.02 -3.94 24.23
CA ILE A 363 4.79 -4.32 24.94
C ILE A 363 3.75 -4.82 23.91
N TYR A 364 3.39 -3.98 22.93
CA TYR A 364 2.34 -4.29 21.95
C TYR A 364 2.62 -5.57 21.13
N TYR A 365 3.83 -5.68 20.56
CA TYR A 365 4.20 -6.82 19.74
C TYR A 365 4.43 -8.09 20.56
N ALA A 366 4.89 -8.02 21.81
CA ALA A 366 4.99 -9.19 22.67
C ALA A 366 3.63 -9.86 22.88
N GLN A 367 2.58 -9.08 23.19
CA GLN A 367 1.22 -9.59 23.33
C GLN A 367 0.66 -10.11 22.00
N LYS A 368 0.84 -9.38 20.89
CA LYS A 368 0.35 -9.82 19.56
C LYS A 368 1.03 -11.11 19.12
N SER A 369 2.36 -11.21 19.25
CA SER A 369 3.12 -12.41 18.89
C SER A 369 2.73 -13.62 19.73
N LYS A 370 2.35 -13.43 21.00
CA LYS A 370 1.90 -14.53 21.87
C LYS A 370 0.58 -15.12 21.39
N MET A 371 -0.35 -14.28 20.91
CA MET A 371 -1.60 -14.73 20.30
C MET A 371 -1.34 -15.46 18.97
N GLU A 372 -0.45 -14.93 18.14
CA GLU A 372 -0.08 -15.53 16.85
C GLU A 372 0.69 -16.85 17.01
N GLU A 373 1.64 -16.92 17.95
CA GLU A 373 2.33 -18.15 18.30
C GLU A 373 1.38 -19.22 18.84
N ALA A 374 0.39 -18.86 19.67
CA ALA A 374 -0.59 -19.81 20.18
C ALA A 374 -1.44 -20.46 19.05
N MET A 375 -1.92 -19.65 18.11
CA MET A 375 -2.64 -20.15 16.92
C MET A 375 -1.74 -20.99 16.00
N LEU A 376 -0.48 -20.59 15.82
CA LEU A 376 0.47 -21.35 15.01
C LEU A 376 0.82 -22.69 15.65
N ILE A 377 0.88 -22.78 16.98
CA ILE A 377 0.98 -24.05 17.72
C ILE A 377 -0.29 -24.88 17.53
N GLU A 378 -1.49 -24.30 17.66
CA GLU A 378 -2.76 -25.01 17.42
C GLU A 378 -2.84 -25.59 15.99
N THR A 379 -2.32 -24.87 14.99
CA THR A 379 -2.43 -25.27 13.58
C THR A 379 -1.32 -26.24 13.14
N PHE A 380 -0.08 -26.06 13.63
CA PHE A 380 1.09 -26.80 13.16
C PHE A 380 1.71 -27.76 14.18
N GLY A 381 1.29 -27.69 15.45
CA GLY A 381 1.79 -28.52 16.54
C GLY A 381 3.32 -28.51 16.65
N GLU A 382 3.90 -29.70 16.71
CA GLU A 382 5.33 -29.94 16.91
C GLU A 382 6.23 -29.21 15.90
N LYS A 383 5.80 -29.04 14.64
CA LYS A 383 6.59 -28.35 13.60
C LYS A 383 6.87 -26.89 13.94
N TYR A 384 5.95 -26.24 14.66
CA TYR A 384 6.16 -24.87 15.12
C TYR A 384 6.96 -24.83 16.43
N LEU A 385 6.78 -25.80 17.32
CA LEU A 385 7.60 -25.93 18.54
C LEU A 385 9.08 -26.18 18.22
N GLU A 386 9.39 -27.04 17.25
CA GLU A 386 10.75 -27.26 16.75
C GLU A 386 11.36 -25.96 16.21
N TYR A 387 10.60 -25.21 15.42
CA TYR A 387 11.01 -23.90 14.91
C TYR A 387 11.23 -22.87 16.04
N MET A 388 10.38 -22.83 17.07
CA MET A 388 10.56 -21.98 18.25
C MET A 388 11.81 -22.34 19.06
N ASN A 389 12.15 -23.63 19.15
CA ASN A 389 13.39 -24.09 19.80
C ASN A 389 14.64 -23.71 19.00
N ARG A 390 14.54 -23.70 17.67
CA ARG A 390 15.61 -23.31 16.74
C ARG A 390 15.84 -21.80 16.70
N VAL A 391 14.77 -21.01 16.65
CA VAL A 391 14.80 -19.54 16.53
C VAL A 391 14.36 -18.90 17.85
N ARG A 392 15.34 -18.67 18.72
CA ARG A 392 15.11 -18.14 20.08
C ARG A 392 14.55 -16.71 20.07
N TYR A 393 15.00 -15.86 19.14
CA TYR A 393 14.64 -14.44 19.10
C TYR A 393 13.23 -14.18 18.51
N LYS A 394 12.45 -13.33 19.17
CA LYS A 394 11.09 -12.93 18.75
C LYS A 394 11.10 -11.72 17.82
N PHE A 395 11.83 -10.66 18.18
CA PHE A 395 11.83 -9.38 17.46
C PHE A 395 13.22 -8.78 17.29
N ILE A 396 14.07 -8.84 18.32
CA ILE A 396 15.39 -8.18 18.32
C ILE A 396 16.45 -9.25 18.51
N PRO A 397 17.31 -9.50 17.50
CA PRO A 397 18.46 -10.38 17.67
C PRO A 397 19.24 -10.02 18.94
N PHE A 398 19.60 -11.03 19.73
CA PHE A 398 20.37 -10.93 20.97
C PHE A 398 19.66 -10.32 22.20
N PHE A 399 18.49 -9.67 22.06
CA PHE A 399 17.75 -9.12 23.21
C PHE A 399 16.44 -9.85 23.53
N TYR A 400 15.60 -10.15 22.52
CA TYR A 400 14.29 -10.77 22.74
C TYR A 400 13.73 -11.48 21.51
#